data_AF-A0A9Q0S078-F1
#
_entry.id   AF-A0A9Q0S078-F1
#
_cell.length_a   1.000
_cell.length_b   1.000
_cell.length_c   1.000
_cell.angle_alpha   90.00
_cell.angle_beta   90.00
_cell.angle_gamma   90.00
#
_symmetry.space_group_name_H-M   'P 1'
#
loop_
_entity.id
_entity.type
_entity.pdbx_description
1 polymer ?
#
loop_
_entity_poly.entity_id
_entity_poly.type
_entity_poly.pdbx_seq_one_letter_code
_entity_poly.pdbx_strand_id
1 'polypeptide(L)'
;MANFRLRNYYLMESKTAEIKLDEKTTEKCEYDLPMRQPESTPEKKPPSRWRQRNPDNHKKAKNMRRRNAGRPYETAEGNFIPPRTIGNECKCRKKCRSRLFGKELQLFHAFWDLESHDKEKEQAKRHYKSRTKDPAMPPKRNVSYKYYVNLLGQQIPICKVEFLAVHGLQFSAKRVDLLSRKLKTDVLIPPSDGRGKHKHHRRIEAETLNLVRQHINVIPKYVSHYSRLVNPNKVYLDCDMTISALYRKYVEWIDEKNKNIEVTNIKPIDVSAEKDAAVIDRLNVELETHQIDAKKMEDDLKKSIEQAKNSGDYDVFIFDLQQALLTPTLTVSEAFYSRKALAYNFGIHDGITGKVYMFLWTDNVPGRGSDEIGSCIWKYIKIRKPTSKHLVIYSDNCGGQNKNWNLMAIWRQLVLDGVYESIEHRFLIPGHTHRDFALIEKQKNRIAQVYSPEHWYEREYEGVLYVRQNSDGPYESVKIEKSFVTDSSIENMAAKKYKGDISLTRSKIDDLKKLIPLTH
;
A
#
# COMPACT_ATOMS: atom_id res chain seq x y z
N MET A 1 28.52 45.48 -5.71
CA MET A 1 28.11 44.67 -4.54
C MET A 1 27.12 43.60 -4.98
N ALA A 2 27.56 42.35 -5.18
CA ALA A 2 26.66 41.24 -5.51
C ALA A 2 25.96 40.74 -4.23
N ASN A 3 24.67 41.05 -4.07
CA ASN A 3 23.87 40.60 -2.94
C ASN A 3 23.23 39.24 -3.26
N PHE A 4 23.83 38.15 -2.80
CA PHE A 4 23.21 36.82 -2.81
C PHE A 4 22.35 36.63 -1.54
N ARG A 5 21.03 36.46 -1.69
CA ARG A 5 20.11 36.11 -0.60
C ARG A 5 19.48 34.75 -0.85
N LEU A 6 19.86 33.75 -0.05
CA LEU A 6 19.15 32.48 0.06
C LEU A 6 18.17 32.58 1.24
N ARG A 7 16.86 32.61 0.97
CA ARG A 7 15.82 32.46 2.00
C ARG A 7 15.40 31.00 2.09
N ASN A 8 15.84 30.29 3.13
CA ASN A 8 15.25 29.02 3.54
C ASN A 8 14.23 29.30 4.65
N TYR A 9 12.96 28.97 4.41
CA TYR A 9 11.99 28.73 5.48
C TYR A 9 12.02 27.23 5.78
N TYR A 10 12.00 26.87 7.07
CA TYR A 10 12.11 25.53 7.67
C TYR A 10 13.53 25.00 7.97
N LEU A 11 13.88 25.08 9.25
CA LEU A 11 14.79 24.17 9.94
C LEU A 11 14.03 23.62 11.15
N MET A 12 13.60 22.36 11.08
CA MET A 12 13.34 21.58 12.28
C MET A 12 14.58 20.75 12.60
N GLU A 13 14.98 20.82 13.87
CA GLU A 13 16.13 20.19 14.47
C GLU A 13 16.04 18.66 14.35
N SER A 14 17.10 18.04 13.81
CA SER A 14 17.27 16.59 13.89
C SER A 14 17.98 16.25 15.19
N LYS A 15 17.28 15.56 16.10
CA LYS A 15 17.89 14.90 17.26
C LYS A 15 18.53 13.60 16.80
N THR A 16 19.86 13.53 16.85
CA THR A 16 20.63 12.29 16.72
C THR A 16 20.52 11.48 18.00
N ALA A 17 20.05 10.23 17.90
CA ALA A 17 20.13 9.24 18.98
C ALA A 17 21.30 8.30 18.68
N GLU A 18 22.33 8.34 19.52
CA GLU A 18 23.44 7.39 19.55
C GLU A 18 22.96 6.05 20.12
N ILE A 19 23.18 4.95 19.38
CA ILE A 19 23.02 3.59 19.89
C ILE A 19 24.40 3.09 20.29
N LYS A 20 24.62 2.90 21.61
CA LYS A 20 25.79 2.22 22.16
C LYS A 20 25.56 0.70 22.09
N LEU A 21 26.46 -0.01 21.43
CA LEU A 21 26.55 -1.47 21.47
C LEU A 21 27.46 -1.84 22.64
N ASP A 22 26.90 -2.48 23.67
CA ASP A 22 27.68 -3.06 24.77
C ASP A 22 28.10 -4.49 24.42
N GLU A 23 29.41 -4.70 24.39
CA GLU A 23 30.06 -6.00 24.35
C GLU A 23 29.98 -6.65 25.74
N LYS A 24 29.34 -7.83 25.87
CA LYS A 24 29.56 -8.71 27.01
C LYS A 24 29.58 -10.20 26.65
N THR A 25 30.79 -10.74 26.81
CA THR A 25 31.16 -12.02 27.44
C THR A 25 30.58 -13.31 26.87
N THR A 26 31.44 -13.97 26.10
CA THR A 26 31.46 -15.42 25.85
C THR A 26 31.83 -16.19 27.12
N GLU A 27 30.91 -17.01 27.64
CA GLU A 27 31.24 -18.14 28.51
C GLU A 27 30.85 -19.44 27.82
N LYS A 28 31.86 -20.31 27.65
CA LYS A 28 31.73 -21.68 27.17
C LYS A 28 31.04 -22.53 28.23
N CYS A 29 30.05 -23.33 27.84
CA CYS A 29 29.63 -24.49 28.61
C CYS A 29 29.57 -25.69 27.67
N GLU A 30 30.52 -26.59 27.88
CA GLU A 30 30.72 -27.86 27.19
C GLU A 30 29.79 -28.89 27.84
N TYR A 31 28.88 -29.48 27.08
CA TYR A 31 28.17 -30.70 27.47
C TYR A 31 28.10 -31.62 26.26
N ASP A 32 28.84 -32.73 26.35
CA ASP A 32 28.81 -33.84 25.42
C ASP A 32 27.42 -34.49 25.41
N LEU A 33 26.78 -34.46 24.24
CA LEU A 33 25.58 -35.25 23.95
C LEU A 33 25.85 -36.20 22.78
N PRO A 34 25.44 -37.47 22.87
CA PRO A 34 25.81 -38.51 21.91
C PRO A 34 25.22 -38.24 20.53
N MET A 35 26.06 -38.42 19.50
CA MET A 35 25.70 -38.24 18.10
C MET A 35 24.51 -39.12 17.69
N ARG A 36 23.39 -38.47 17.36
CA ARG A 36 22.23 -39.12 16.74
C ARG A 36 22.52 -39.32 15.25
N GLN A 37 22.41 -40.56 14.76
CA GLN A 37 22.54 -40.82 13.33
C GLN A 37 21.46 -40.06 12.55
N PRO A 38 21.79 -39.45 11.40
CA PRO A 38 20.83 -38.69 10.62
C PRO A 38 19.82 -39.64 9.96
N GLU A 39 18.55 -39.52 10.34
CA GLU A 39 17.45 -40.09 9.56
C GLU A 39 17.42 -39.46 8.17
N SER A 40 17.15 -40.27 7.15
CA SER A 40 17.11 -39.85 5.75
C SER A 40 16.10 -38.73 5.52
N THR A 41 16.57 -37.55 5.14
CA THR A 41 15.70 -36.43 4.76
C THR A 41 14.91 -36.79 3.49
N PRO A 42 13.57 -36.65 3.48
CA PRO A 42 12.78 -36.87 2.27
C PRO A 42 13.15 -35.85 1.18
N GLU A 43 13.14 -36.29 -0.08
CA GLU A 43 13.48 -35.46 -1.24
C GLU A 43 12.70 -34.13 -1.25
N LYS A 44 13.43 -33.03 -1.40
CA LYS A 44 12.86 -31.68 -1.49
C LYS A 44 12.10 -31.54 -2.81
N LYS A 45 10.78 -31.44 -2.73
CA LYS A 45 9.94 -31.03 -3.87
C LYS A 45 10.29 -29.60 -4.30
N PRO A 46 10.22 -29.28 -5.60
CA PRO A 46 10.57 -27.97 -6.13
C PRO A 46 9.71 -26.87 -5.49
N PRO A 47 10.27 -25.67 -5.24
CA PRO A 47 9.59 -24.60 -4.53
C PRO A 47 8.41 -24.08 -5.37
N SER A 48 7.19 -24.39 -4.93
CA SER A 48 5.96 -23.75 -5.41
C SER A 48 5.93 -22.29 -4.95
N ARG A 49 5.72 -21.34 -5.88
CA ARG A 49 5.54 -19.90 -5.60
C ARG A 49 4.43 -19.61 -4.59
N TRP A 50 3.46 -20.52 -4.45
CA TRP A 50 2.37 -20.42 -3.48
C TRP A 50 2.66 -21.30 -2.27
N ARG A 51 2.56 -20.71 -1.06
CA ARG A 51 2.55 -21.49 0.18
C ARG A 51 1.39 -22.49 0.10
N GLN A 52 1.69 -23.78 0.04
CA GLN A 52 0.66 -24.79 0.22
C GLN A 52 -0.02 -24.52 1.55
N ARG A 53 -1.35 -24.40 1.51
CA ARG A 53 -2.14 -24.20 2.71
C ARG A 53 -1.90 -25.43 3.58
N ASN A 54 -1.23 -25.24 4.71
CA ASN A 54 -1.11 -26.26 5.75
C ASN A 54 -2.20 -25.98 6.78
N PRO A 55 -3.42 -26.53 6.59
CA PRO A 55 -4.53 -26.29 7.51
C PRO A 55 -4.22 -26.78 8.93
N ASP A 56 -3.33 -27.76 9.11
CA ASP A 56 -2.96 -28.32 10.41
C ASP A 56 -2.13 -27.35 11.26
N ASN A 57 -1.22 -26.60 10.62
CA ASN A 57 -0.37 -25.62 11.31
C ASN A 57 -0.98 -24.21 11.40
N HIS A 58 -2.16 -23.99 10.82
CA HIS A 58 -2.82 -22.70 10.90
C HIS A 58 -3.30 -22.42 12.35
N LYS A 59 -2.85 -21.31 12.95
CA LYS A 59 -3.10 -20.95 14.37
C LYS A 59 -4.58 -21.12 14.79
N LYS A 60 -5.53 -20.71 13.94
CA LYS A 60 -6.97 -20.84 14.18
C LYS A 60 -7.45 -22.31 14.24
N ALA A 61 -6.94 -23.17 13.35
CA ALA A 61 -7.31 -24.58 13.31
C ALA A 61 -6.69 -25.35 14.50
N LYS A 62 -5.43 -25.05 14.83
CA LYS A 62 -4.74 -25.57 16.03
C LYS A 62 -5.47 -25.21 17.32
N ASN A 63 -5.90 -23.95 17.46
CA ASN A 63 -6.67 -23.49 18.62
C ASN A 63 -8.07 -24.14 18.69
N MET A 64 -8.72 -24.34 17.54
CA MET A 64 -10.00 -25.06 17.49
C MET A 64 -9.87 -26.51 17.97
N ARG A 65 -8.83 -27.24 17.51
CA ARG A 65 -8.56 -28.63 17.97
C ARG A 65 -8.26 -28.68 19.45
N ARG A 66 -7.37 -27.80 19.95
CA ARG A 66 -7.05 -27.71 21.38
C ARG A 66 -8.28 -27.43 22.24
N ARG A 67 -9.16 -26.53 21.78
CA ARG A 67 -10.44 -26.24 22.45
C ARG A 67 -11.38 -27.46 22.49
N ASN A 68 -11.51 -28.19 21.38
CA ASN A 68 -12.34 -29.39 21.31
C ASN A 68 -11.74 -30.58 22.08
N ALA A 69 -10.43 -30.59 22.31
CA ALA A 69 -9.75 -31.59 23.14
C ALA A 69 -9.64 -31.17 24.63
N GLY A 70 -10.22 -30.04 25.02
CA GLY A 70 -10.13 -29.52 26.39
C GLY A 70 -8.71 -29.12 26.83
N ARG A 71 -7.76 -28.98 25.90
CA ARG A 71 -6.36 -28.62 26.15
C ARG A 71 -6.19 -27.09 26.27
N PRO A 72 -5.11 -26.59 26.90
CA PRO A 72 -4.88 -25.16 26.99
C PRO A 72 -4.67 -24.54 25.60
N TYR A 73 -5.12 -23.30 25.44
CA TYR A 73 -4.95 -22.54 24.21
C TYR A 73 -4.93 -21.03 24.46
N GLU A 74 -4.32 -20.28 23.55
CA GLU A 74 -4.33 -18.81 23.56
C GLU A 74 -5.42 -18.27 22.63
N THR A 75 -6.13 -17.22 23.04
CA THR A 75 -7.11 -16.56 22.17
C THR A 75 -6.43 -15.73 21.07
N ALA A 76 -7.22 -15.17 20.16
CA ALA A 76 -6.68 -14.28 19.13
C ALA A 76 -6.11 -12.98 19.74
N GLU A 77 -6.68 -12.55 20.86
CA GLU A 77 -6.24 -11.39 21.64
C GLU A 77 -5.07 -11.70 22.60
N GLY A 78 -4.53 -12.93 22.58
CA GLY A 78 -3.37 -13.33 23.40
C GLY A 78 -3.71 -13.84 24.81
N ASN A 79 -4.99 -13.99 25.18
CA ASN A 79 -5.36 -14.47 26.51
C ASN A 79 -5.17 -15.98 26.63
N PHE A 80 -4.49 -16.45 27.69
CA PHE A 80 -4.31 -17.86 27.99
C PHE A 80 -5.57 -18.49 28.60
N ILE A 81 -6.05 -19.59 28.02
CA ILE A 81 -7.16 -20.39 28.54
C ILE A 81 -6.59 -21.72 29.08
N PRO A 82 -6.78 -22.04 30.38
CA PRO A 82 -6.26 -23.26 30.99
C PRO A 82 -6.96 -24.52 30.48
N PRO A 83 -6.37 -25.72 30.68
CA PRO A 83 -7.03 -26.98 30.37
C PRO A 83 -8.34 -27.15 31.14
N ARG A 84 -9.24 -27.97 30.59
CA ARG A 84 -10.41 -28.45 31.30
C ARG A 84 -9.96 -29.43 32.39
N THR A 85 -10.60 -29.34 33.55
CA THR A 85 -10.34 -30.22 34.69
C THR A 85 -11.65 -30.68 35.29
N ILE A 86 -11.61 -31.85 35.95
CA ILE A 86 -12.75 -32.38 36.68
C ILE A 86 -13.12 -31.40 37.80
N GLY A 87 -14.41 -31.05 37.86
CA GLY A 87 -14.94 -30.17 38.90
C GLY A 87 -15.21 -30.90 40.22
N ASN A 88 -15.48 -30.10 41.25
CA ASN A 88 -15.81 -30.60 42.59
C ASN A 88 -17.00 -31.56 42.60
N GLU A 89 -17.00 -32.50 43.53
CA GLU A 89 -18.09 -33.45 43.73
C GLU A 89 -19.42 -32.78 44.08
N CYS A 90 -20.53 -33.38 43.64
CA CYS A 90 -21.85 -32.87 43.96
C CYS A 90 -22.24 -33.17 45.42
N LYS A 91 -22.89 -32.18 46.05
CA LYS A 91 -23.44 -32.30 47.41
C LYS A 91 -24.84 -32.92 47.46
N CYS A 92 -25.23 -33.70 46.45
CA CYS A 92 -26.59 -34.22 46.37
C CYS A 92 -26.76 -35.49 47.22
N ARG A 93 -28.00 -35.79 47.65
CA ARG A 93 -28.34 -36.98 48.45
C ARG A 93 -27.90 -38.31 47.83
N LYS A 94 -27.73 -38.37 46.50
CA LYS A 94 -27.32 -39.58 45.77
C LYS A 94 -25.82 -39.86 45.80
N LYS A 95 -25.00 -38.98 46.40
CA LYS A 95 -23.53 -39.07 46.46
C LYS A 95 -22.93 -39.56 45.13
N CYS A 96 -23.20 -38.82 44.05
CA CYS A 96 -23.03 -39.34 42.69
C CYS A 96 -21.57 -39.70 42.36
N ARG A 97 -20.57 -38.98 42.90
CA ARG A 97 -19.13 -39.26 42.68
C ARG A 97 -18.75 -40.66 43.13
N SER A 98 -19.18 -41.05 44.33
CA SER A 98 -18.90 -42.39 44.89
C SER A 98 -19.47 -43.52 44.03
N ARG A 99 -20.54 -43.26 43.27
CA ARG A 99 -21.17 -44.23 42.36
C ARG A 99 -20.42 -44.41 41.03
N LEU A 100 -19.36 -43.63 40.81
CA LEU A 100 -18.48 -43.77 39.64
C LEU A 100 -17.29 -44.70 39.90
N PHE A 101 -17.16 -45.23 41.11
CA PHE A 101 -16.14 -46.21 41.49
C PHE A 101 -14.69 -45.78 41.13
N GLY A 102 -14.38 -44.48 41.28
CA GLY A 102 -13.04 -43.93 40.97
C GLY A 102 -12.73 -43.80 39.47
N LYS A 103 -13.71 -44.02 38.58
CA LYS A 103 -13.52 -43.95 37.11
C LYS A 103 -13.86 -42.60 36.49
N GLU A 104 -13.98 -41.54 37.30
CA GLU A 104 -14.27 -40.19 36.82
C GLU A 104 -13.24 -39.67 35.81
N LEU A 105 -11.96 -40.03 35.94
CA LEU A 105 -10.92 -39.62 35.02
C LEU A 105 -11.04 -40.32 33.66
N GLN A 106 -11.46 -41.59 33.67
CA GLN A 106 -11.75 -42.34 32.44
C GLN A 106 -12.94 -41.73 31.70
N LEU A 107 -13.98 -41.32 32.42
CA LEU A 107 -15.14 -40.63 31.84
C LEU A 107 -14.75 -39.26 31.26
N PHE A 108 -13.86 -38.53 31.94
CA PHE A 108 -13.37 -37.24 31.49
C PHE A 108 -12.57 -37.38 30.17
N HIS A 109 -11.60 -38.30 30.12
CA HIS A 109 -10.79 -38.53 28.91
C HIS A 109 -11.64 -39.06 27.76
N ALA A 110 -12.51 -40.05 28.01
CA ALA A 110 -13.41 -40.58 26.99
C ALA A 110 -14.33 -39.52 26.37
N PHE A 111 -14.56 -38.39 27.04
CA PHE A 111 -15.32 -37.26 26.52
C PHE A 111 -14.51 -36.31 25.65
N TRP A 112 -13.29 -35.96 26.09
CA TRP A 112 -12.44 -34.98 25.40
C TRP A 112 -11.56 -35.60 24.30
N ASP A 113 -11.28 -36.90 24.36
CA ASP A 113 -10.51 -37.65 23.35
C ASP A 113 -11.29 -37.85 22.03
N LEU A 114 -12.57 -37.51 21.99
CA LEU A 114 -13.37 -37.50 20.75
C LEU A 114 -12.94 -36.39 19.76
N GLU A 115 -12.21 -35.38 20.25
CA GLU A 115 -11.64 -34.22 19.52
C GLU A 115 -12.62 -33.49 18.56
N SER A 116 -13.92 -33.69 18.74
CA SER A 116 -14.99 -33.18 17.89
C SER A 116 -16.16 -32.71 18.73
N HIS A 117 -16.43 -31.42 18.62
CA HIS A 117 -17.53 -30.76 19.32
C HIS A 117 -18.90 -31.39 19.03
N ASP A 118 -19.09 -32.02 17.87
CA ASP A 118 -20.35 -32.68 17.52
C ASP A 118 -20.44 -34.11 18.10
N LYS A 119 -19.32 -34.85 18.18
CA LYS A 119 -19.26 -36.16 18.85
C LYS A 119 -19.42 -36.03 20.37
N GLU A 120 -18.86 -34.98 20.97
CA GLU A 120 -19.08 -34.64 22.38
C GLU A 120 -20.57 -34.41 22.71
N LYS A 121 -21.33 -33.77 21.80
CA LYS A 121 -22.79 -33.61 21.96
C LYS A 121 -23.52 -34.94 21.89
N GLU A 122 -23.01 -35.85 21.07
CA GLU A 122 -23.57 -37.18 20.88
C GLU A 122 -23.37 -38.06 22.12
N GLN A 123 -22.21 -38.01 22.75
CA GLN A 123 -21.96 -38.74 24.00
C GLN A 123 -22.71 -38.13 25.19
N ALA A 124 -22.99 -36.82 25.16
CA ALA A 124 -23.83 -36.13 26.14
C ALA A 124 -25.35 -36.40 25.97
N LYS A 125 -25.75 -37.40 25.16
CA LYS A 125 -27.14 -37.85 24.95
C LYS A 125 -27.85 -38.14 26.29
N ARG A 126 -29.16 -37.87 26.34
CA ARG A 126 -30.04 -38.12 27.51
C ARG A 126 -31.23 -39.00 27.16
N HIS A 127 -31.78 -39.64 28.19
CA HIS A 127 -33.12 -40.23 28.18
C HIS A 127 -34.14 -39.26 28.82
N TYR A 128 -35.26 -39.02 28.12
CA TYR A 128 -36.36 -38.14 28.52
C TYR A 128 -37.45 -38.90 29.29
N LYS A 129 -38.13 -38.22 30.22
CA LYS A 129 -39.49 -38.58 30.66
C LYS A 129 -40.34 -37.31 30.68
N SER A 130 -41.44 -37.27 29.93
CA SER A 130 -42.47 -36.25 30.11
C SER A 130 -43.16 -36.48 31.45
N ARG A 131 -43.69 -35.41 32.05
CA ARG A 131 -44.61 -35.53 33.17
C ARG A 131 -46.01 -35.27 32.60
N THR A 132 -46.90 -36.24 32.67
CA THR A 132 -48.33 -36.03 32.32
C THR A 132 -48.95 -35.07 33.33
N LYS A 133 -49.89 -34.25 32.83
CA LYS A 133 -50.55 -33.14 33.55
C LYS A 133 -51.37 -33.68 34.73
N ASP A 134 -51.25 -33.05 35.89
CA ASP A 134 -52.35 -32.97 36.85
C ASP A 134 -52.99 -31.58 36.65
N PRO A 135 -54.28 -31.47 36.31
CA PRO A 135 -54.93 -30.18 36.01
C PRO A 135 -54.94 -29.20 37.19
N ALA A 136 -54.76 -29.67 38.43
CA ALA A 136 -54.97 -28.87 39.64
C ALA A 136 -53.77 -28.00 40.06
N MET A 137 -52.55 -28.25 39.57
CA MET A 137 -51.36 -27.43 39.89
C MET A 137 -50.41 -27.29 38.69
N PRO A 138 -50.25 -26.09 38.11
CA PRO A 138 -49.25 -25.87 37.07
C PRO A 138 -47.84 -26.03 37.66
N PRO A 139 -46.99 -26.92 37.13
CA PRO A 139 -45.64 -27.09 37.65
C PRO A 139 -44.79 -25.85 37.33
N LYS A 140 -43.92 -25.44 38.27
CA LYS A 140 -42.93 -24.36 38.04
C LYS A 140 -41.97 -24.60 36.85
N ARG A 141 -41.91 -25.82 36.30
CA ARG A 141 -41.09 -26.20 35.14
C ARG A 141 -41.82 -27.20 34.24
N ASN A 142 -41.90 -26.90 32.94
CA ASN A 142 -42.58 -27.72 31.94
C ASN A 142 -41.85 -29.03 31.56
N VAL A 143 -40.57 -29.18 31.91
CA VAL A 143 -39.74 -30.37 31.58
C VAL A 143 -38.73 -30.66 32.69
N SER A 144 -38.48 -31.94 32.97
CA SER A 144 -37.39 -32.41 33.84
C SER A 144 -36.42 -33.29 33.05
N TYR A 145 -35.12 -33.15 33.32
CA TYR A 145 -34.07 -33.89 32.61
C TYR A 145 -33.33 -34.85 33.56
N LYS A 146 -33.10 -36.09 33.10
CA LYS A 146 -32.27 -37.08 33.80
C LYS A 146 -30.90 -37.17 33.12
N TYR A 147 -29.86 -37.32 33.92
CA TYR A 147 -28.46 -37.37 33.46
C TYR A 147 -27.90 -38.75 33.77
N TYR A 148 -27.16 -39.31 32.83
CA TYR A 148 -26.54 -40.63 32.93
C TYR A 148 -25.09 -40.54 32.45
N VAL A 149 -24.25 -41.44 32.95
CA VAL A 149 -22.90 -41.70 32.43
C VAL A 149 -22.76 -43.18 32.14
N ASN A 150 -22.05 -43.52 31.06
CA ASN A 150 -21.81 -44.90 30.67
C ASN A 150 -20.50 -45.38 31.29
N LEU A 151 -20.57 -46.38 32.16
CA LEU A 151 -19.41 -47.07 32.71
C LEU A 151 -19.57 -48.57 32.45
N LEU A 152 -18.60 -49.18 31.77
CA LEU A 152 -18.61 -50.62 31.46
C LEU A 152 -19.90 -51.11 30.77
N GLY A 153 -20.45 -50.30 29.86
CA GLY A 153 -21.71 -50.61 29.17
C GLY A 153 -22.99 -50.37 29.99
N GLN A 154 -22.89 -49.94 31.26
CA GLN A 154 -24.04 -49.64 32.11
C GLN A 154 -24.28 -48.13 32.25
N GLN A 155 -25.56 -47.72 32.21
CA GLN A 155 -25.98 -46.33 32.42
C GLN A 155 -26.16 -46.03 33.91
N ILE A 156 -25.25 -45.25 34.49
CA ILE A 156 -25.34 -44.81 35.88
C ILE A 156 -26.05 -43.46 35.97
N PRO A 157 -27.20 -43.36 36.67
CA PRO A 157 -27.93 -42.10 36.82
C PRO A 157 -27.22 -41.17 37.82
N ILE A 158 -26.88 -39.95 37.37
CA ILE A 158 -26.24 -38.92 38.18
C ILE A 158 -27.03 -37.60 38.15
N CYS A 159 -26.69 -36.65 39.03
CA CYS A 159 -27.31 -35.33 39.01
C CYS A 159 -26.66 -34.41 37.96
N LYS A 160 -27.32 -33.30 37.59
CA LYS A 160 -26.78 -32.30 36.64
C LYS A 160 -25.42 -31.76 37.09
N VAL A 161 -25.28 -31.46 38.37
CA VAL A 161 -24.04 -30.87 38.94
C VAL A 161 -22.87 -31.84 38.77
N GLU A 162 -23.10 -33.11 39.11
CA GLU A 162 -22.10 -34.16 38.92
C GLU A 162 -21.75 -34.36 37.45
N PHE A 163 -22.76 -34.37 36.57
CA PHE A 163 -22.54 -34.53 35.14
C PHE A 163 -21.66 -33.40 34.59
N LEU A 164 -21.89 -32.15 35.03
CA LEU A 164 -21.04 -31.03 34.64
C LEU A 164 -19.63 -31.16 35.22
N ALA A 165 -19.50 -31.62 36.47
CA ALA A 165 -18.22 -31.76 37.13
C ALA A 165 -17.33 -32.85 36.52
N VAL A 166 -17.87 -34.05 36.27
CA VAL A 166 -17.13 -35.19 35.70
C VAL A 166 -16.62 -34.90 34.28
N HIS A 167 -17.35 -34.10 33.49
CA HIS A 167 -16.95 -33.75 32.13
C HIS A 167 -16.19 -32.40 32.02
N GLY A 168 -15.89 -31.73 33.15
CA GLY A 168 -15.20 -30.44 33.17
C GLY A 168 -15.99 -29.27 32.54
N LEU A 169 -17.32 -29.32 32.63
CA LEU A 169 -18.26 -28.36 32.04
C LEU A 169 -18.85 -27.38 33.07
N GLN A 170 -18.26 -27.24 34.25
CA GLN A 170 -18.71 -26.36 35.33
C GLN A 170 -18.93 -24.90 34.89
N PHE A 171 -18.02 -24.35 34.08
CA PHE A 171 -18.12 -22.99 33.53
C PHE A 171 -18.85 -22.93 32.17
N SER A 172 -19.45 -24.05 31.74
CA SER A 172 -20.11 -24.19 30.43
C SER A 172 -21.47 -24.88 30.52
N ALA A 173 -22.14 -24.76 31.67
CA ALA A 173 -23.47 -25.34 31.91
C ALA A 173 -24.50 -24.97 30.84
N LYS A 174 -24.42 -23.75 30.27
CA LYS A 174 -25.27 -23.29 29.16
C LYS A 174 -25.19 -24.18 27.92
N ARG A 175 -24.05 -24.82 27.65
CA ARG A 175 -23.87 -25.77 26.53
C ARG A 175 -24.78 -26.98 26.70
N VAL A 176 -24.78 -27.54 27.90
CA VAL A 176 -25.60 -28.67 28.29
C VAL A 176 -27.09 -28.29 28.27
N ASP A 177 -27.44 -27.08 28.73
CA ASP A 177 -28.83 -26.57 28.68
C ASP A 177 -29.33 -26.28 27.26
N LEU A 178 -28.47 -25.80 26.36
CA LEU A 178 -28.80 -25.62 24.94
C LEU A 178 -29.07 -26.94 24.23
N LEU A 179 -28.24 -27.95 24.46
CA LEU A 179 -28.45 -29.30 23.92
C LEU A 179 -29.76 -29.89 24.43
N SER A 180 -30.04 -29.70 25.73
CA SER A 180 -31.31 -30.11 26.36
C SER A 180 -32.53 -29.53 25.65
N ARG A 181 -32.45 -28.26 25.23
CA ARG A 181 -33.56 -27.56 24.55
C ARG A 181 -33.71 -27.96 23.10
N LYS A 182 -32.60 -28.23 22.39
CA LYS A 182 -32.62 -28.61 20.97
C LYS A 182 -33.10 -30.04 20.73
N LEU A 183 -32.93 -30.94 21.70
CA LEU A 183 -33.45 -32.32 21.67
C LEU A 183 -34.94 -32.43 22.05
N LYS A 184 -35.70 -31.32 22.08
CA LYS A 184 -37.17 -31.33 22.32
C LYS A 184 -37.96 -31.85 21.12
N THR A 185 -37.40 -31.74 19.92
CA THR A 185 -37.88 -32.36 18.69
C THR A 185 -37.34 -33.78 18.63
N ASP A 186 -38.12 -34.75 18.16
CA ASP A 186 -37.89 -36.21 18.15
C ASP A 186 -36.70 -36.69 17.28
N VAL A 187 -35.63 -35.90 17.25
CA VAL A 187 -34.45 -36.08 16.42
C VAL A 187 -33.39 -36.80 17.24
N LEU A 188 -33.02 -38.01 16.79
CA LEU A 188 -32.03 -38.88 17.44
C LEU A 188 -30.61 -38.28 17.51
N ILE A 189 -30.33 -37.27 16.68
CA ILE A 189 -29.01 -36.66 16.49
C ILE A 189 -29.14 -35.14 16.70
N PRO A 190 -28.35 -34.52 17.60
CA PRO A 190 -28.31 -33.08 17.73
C PRO A 190 -27.98 -32.41 16.38
N PRO A 191 -28.67 -31.35 15.97
CA PRO A 191 -28.35 -30.67 14.72
C PRO A 191 -26.91 -30.15 14.72
N SER A 192 -26.22 -30.31 13.58
CA SER A 192 -24.84 -29.87 13.38
C SER A 192 -24.63 -28.38 13.64
N ASP A 193 -23.38 -27.95 13.84
CA ASP A 193 -23.10 -26.52 14.03
C ASP A 193 -23.47 -25.69 12.79
N GLY A 194 -24.31 -24.67 13.03
CA GLY A 194 -24.84 -23.73 12.04
C GLY A 194 -24.13 -22.38 12.02
N ARG A 195 -23.07 -22.20 12.82
CA ARG A 195 -22.26 -20.96 12.81
C ARG A 195 -21.68 -20.70 11.42
N GLY A 196 -21.74 -19.45 10.97
CA GLY A 196 -21.30 -19.01 9.65
C GLY A 196 -22.15 -19.51 8.47
N LYS A 197 -23.23 -20.28 8.72
CA LYS A 197 -24.12 -20.83 7.68
C LYS A 197 -25.43 -20.03 7.53
N HIS A 198 -25.48 -18.83 8.09
CA HIS A 198 -26.64 -17.94 7.97
C HIS A 198 -26.75 -17.39 6.55
N LYS A 199 -27.95 -17.44 5.96
CA LYS A 199 -28.25 -16.85 4.65
C LYS A 199 -28.46 -15.32 4.70
N HIS A 200 -28.03 -14.65 5.78
CA HIS A 200 -28.20 -13.19 5.95
C HIS A 200 -27.25 -12.36 5.07
N HIS A 201 -26.22 -12.96 4.50
CA HIS A 201 -25.39 -12.27 3.51
C HIS A 201 -26.15 -12.22 2.19
N ARG A 202 -26.39 -11.00 1.67
CA ARG A 202 -26.91 -10.81 0.31
C ARG A 202 -26.01 -11.57 -0.65
N ARG A 203 -26.55 -12.63 -1.26
CA ARG A 203 -25.90 -13.32 -2.37
C ARG A 203 -26.29 -12.59 -3.64
N ILE A 204 -25.30 -12.33 -4.48
CA ILE A 204 -25.55 -11.82 -5.83
C ILE A 204 -26.39 -12.87 -6.56
N GLU A 205 -27.41 -12.41 -7.27
CA GLU A 205 -28.29 -13.27 -8.05
C GLU A 205 -27.51 -14.07 -9.10
N ALA A 206 -27.91 -15.31 -9.32
CA ALA A 206 -27.21 -16.22 -10.24
C ALA A 206 -27.20 -15.66 -11.67
N GLU A 207 -28.26 -14.93 -12.05
CA GLU A 207 -28.39 -14.27 -13.34
C GLU A 207 -27.36 -13.15 -13.51
N THR A 208 -27.22 -12.26 -12.52
CA THR A 208 -26.19 -11.21 -12.52
C THR A 208 -24.78 -11.80 -12.61
N LEU A 209 -24.51 -12.90 -11.89
CA LEU A 209 -23.22 -13.59 -11.99
C LEU A 209 -22.96 -14.14 -13.39
N ASN A 210 -24.00 -14.64 -14.06
CA ASN A 210 -23.88 -15.15 -15.42
C ASN A 210 -23.66 -14.01 -16.44
N LEU A 211 -24.32 -12.87 -16.28
CA LEU A 211 -24.10 -11.67 -17.12
C LEU A 211 -22.65 -11.19 -17.02
N VAL A 212 -22.10 -11.10 -15.81
CA VAL A 212 -20.70 -10.72 -15.58
C VAL A 212 -19.76 -11.73 -16.25
N ARG A 213 -20.03 -13.04 -16.13
CA ARG A 213 -19.24 -14.08 -16.81
C ARG A 213 -19.31 -13.98 -18.33
N GLN A 214 -20.48 -13.70 -18.88
CA GLN A 214 -20.66 -13.51 -20.32
C GLN A 214 -19.81 -12.34 -20.82
N HIS A 215 -19.88 -11.19 -20.17
CA HIS A 215 -19.03 -10.03 -20.50
C HIS A 215 -17.54 -10.36 -20.45
N ILE A 216 -17.07 -11.01 -19.37
CA ILE A 216 -15.66 -11.42 -19.23
C ILE A 216 -15.22 -12.37 -20.34
N ASN A 217 -16.14 -13.18 -20.89
CA ASN A 217 -15.85 -14.09 -21.99
C ASN A 217 -15.79 -13.44 -23.36
N VAL A 218 -16.40 -12.27 -23.55
CA VAL A 218 -16.32 -11.48 -24.79
C VAL A 218 -14.97 -10.76 -24.89
N ILE A 219 -14.34 -10.41 -23.77
CA ILE A 219 -13.07 -9.70 -23.77
C ILE A 219 -11.94 -10.63 -24.28
N PRO A 220 -11.11 -10.17 -25.24
CA PRO A 220 -9.96 -10.93 -25.73
C PRO A 220 -9.03 -11.35 -24.58
N LYS A 221 -8.60 -12.61 -24.61
CA LYS A 221 -7.69 -13.19 -23.64
C LYS A 221 -6.43 -13.65 -24.36
N TYR A 222 -5.29 -13.58 -23.70
CA TYR A 222 -4.02 -14.07 -24.24
C TYR A 222 -3.43 -15.16 -23.34
N VAL A 223 -2.57 -15.99 -23.91
CA VAL A 223 -1.77 -16.97 -23.16
C VAL A 223 -0.43 -16.33 -22.87
N SER A 224 0.03 -16.38 -21.62
CA SER A 224 1.35 -15.85 -21.27
C SER A 224 2.45 -16.62 -22.03
N HIS A 225 3.28 -15.87 -22.78
CA HIS A 225 4.37 -16.40 -23.59
C HIS A 225 5.36 -17.27 -22.78
N TYR A 226 5.61 -16.89 -21.52
CA TYR A 226 6.52 -17.58 -20.61
C TYR A 226 5.97 -18.90 -20.05
N SER A 227 4.66 -19.10 -20.03
CA SER A 227 4.03 -20.28 -19.43
C SER A 227 3.21 -21.12 -20.40
N ARG A 228 3.21 -20.79 -21.71
CA ARG A 228 2.41 -21.48 -22.72
C ARG A 228 2.73 -22.97 -22.86
N LEU A 229 3.99 -23.37 -22.63
CA LEU A 229 4.42 -24.78 -22.65
C LEU A 229 4.04 -25.55 -21.38
N VAL A 230 3.87 -24.83 -20.25
CA VAL A 230 3.64 -25.45 -18.93
C VAL A 230 2.17 -25.44 -18.54
N ASN A 231 1.39 -24.45 -18.99
CA ASN A 231 -0.03 -24.28 -18.66
C ASN A 231 -0.84 -23.74 -19.87
N PRO A 232 -1.06 -24.54 -20.91
CA PRO A 232 -1.73 -24.09 -22.15
C PRO A 232 -3.17 -23.61 -21.93
N ASN A 233 -3.86 -24.13 -20.91
CA ASN A 233 -5.24 -23.78 -20.60
C ASN A 233 -5.40 -22.49 -19.77
N LYS A 234 -4.29 -21.84 -19.39
CA LYS A 234 -4.33 -20.64 -18.56
C LYS A 234 -4.24 -19.38 -19.41
N VAL A 235 -5.36 -18.67 -19.45
CA VAL A 235 -5.53 -17.43 -20.21
C VAL A 235 -5.61 -16.23 -19.27
N TYR A 236 -5.16 -15.08 -19.75
CA TYR A 236 -5.05 -13.83 -19.01
C TYR A 236 -5.79 -12.73 -19.76
N LEU A 237 -6.37 -11.79 -19.00
CA LEU A 237 -6.86 -10.53 -19.55
C LEU A 237 -5.68 -9.56 -19.67
N ASP A 238 -5.82 -8.59 -20.57
CA ASP A 238 -4.84 -7.50 -20.77
C ASP A 238 -4.48 -6.80 -19.44
N CYS A 239 -3.26 -6.28 -19.30
CA CYS A 239 -2.83 -5.61 -18.08
C CYS A 239 -3.60 -4.32 -17.78
N ASP A 240 -4.14 -3.67 -18.82
CA ASP A 240 -4.94 -2.45 -18.68
C ASP A 240 -6.39 -2.78 -18.25
N MET A 241 -6.79 -4.05 -18.30
CA MET A 241 -8.09 -4.54 -17.84
C MET A 241 -8.12 -4.71 -16.31
N THR A 242 -7.93 -3.59 -15.62
CA THR A 242 -8.19 -3.46 -14.18
C THR A 242 -9.64 -3.75 -13.84
N ILE A 243 -9.96 -4.00 -12.57
CA ILE A 243 -11.36 -4.18 -12.11
C ILE A 243 -12.22 -2.97 -12.50
N SER A 244 -11.69 -1.76 -12.40
CA SER A 244 -12.37 -0.53 -12.79
C SER A 244 -12.60 -0.44 -14.31
N ALA A 245 -11.62 -0.86 -15.12
CA ALA A 245 -11.76 -0.90 -16.58
C ALA A 245 -12.75 -2.00 -17.03
N LEU A 246 -12.70 -3.18 -16.39
CA LEU A 246 -13.68 -4.26 -16.57
C LEU A 246 -15.09 -3.80 -16.27
N TYR A 247 -15.28 -3.05 -15.19
CA TYR A 247 -16.59 -2.50 -14.84
C TYR A 247 -17.06 -1.45 -15.86
N ARG A 248 -16.19 -0.54 -16.29
CA ARG A 248 -16.55 0.49 -17.30
C ARG A 248 -16.99 -0.16 -18.62
N LYS A 249 -16.21 -1.13 -19.11
CA LYS A 249 -16.57 -1.91 -20.31
C LYS A 249 -17.82 -2.75 -20.11
N TYR A 250 -18.06 -3.26 -18.90
CA TYR A 250 -19.29 -3.97 -18.57
C TYR A 250 -20.50 -3.05 -18.65
N VAL A 251 -20.39 -1.83 -18.13
CA VAL A 251 -21.44 -0.80 -18.24
C VAL A 251 -21.69 -0.46 -19.70
N GLU A 252 -20.65 -0.19 -20.50
CA GLU A 252 -20.77 0.04 -21.95
C GLU A 252 -21.42 -1.15 -22.68
N TRP A 253 -20.98 -2.37 -22.41
CA TRP A 253 -21.50 -3.61 -23.01
C TRP A 253 -22.95 -3.88 -22.60
N ILE A 254 -23.32 -3.54 -21.37
CA ILE A 254 -24.70 -3.59 -20.89
C ILE A 254 -25.53 -2.48 -21.52
N ASP A 255 -25.03 -1.25 -21.63
CA ASP A 255 -25.73 -0.11 -22.22
C ASP A 255 -26.02 -0.36 -23.72
N GLU A 256 -25.07 -0.97 -24.43
CA GLU A 256 -25.27 -1.43 -25.82
C GLU A 256 -26.32 -2.56 -25.92
N LYS A 257 -26.35 -3.48 -24.94
CA LYS A 257 -27.39 -4.51 -24.84
C LYS A 257 -28.75 -3.97 -24.36
N ASN A 258 -28.76 -2.89 -23.58
CA ASN A 258 -29.91 -2.34 -22.87
C ASN A 258 -30.39 -1.00 -23.47
N LYS A 259 -30.28 -0.80 -24.79
CA LYS A 259 -31.07 0.22 -25.51
C LYS A 259 -32.59 0.14 -25.30
N ASN A 260 -33.09 -0.82 -24.51
CA ASN A 260 -34.32 -0.68 -23.75
C ASN A 260 -34.03 -0.79 -22.24
N ILE A 261 -34.30 0.31 -21.52
CA ILE A 261 -34.44 0.48 -20.06
C ILE A 261 -33.19 0.98 -19.31
N GLU A 262 -33.32 2.21 -18.80
CA GLU A 262 -32.38 2.91 -17.92
C GLU A 262 -32.22 2.21 -16.56
N VAL A 263 -30.97 2.09 -16.09
CA VAL A 263 -30.69 1.84 -14.67
C VAL A 263 -29.57 2.75 -14.16
N THR A 264 -29.83 3.26 -12.97
CA THR A 264 -29.12 4.31 -12.24
C THR A 264 -27.92 3.83 -11.42
N ASN A 265 -26.93 4.72 -11.32
CA ASN A 265 -25.95 4.98 -10.25
C ASN A 265 -25.39 3.83 -9.40
N ILE A 266 -24.07 3.62 -9.47
CA ILE A 266 -23.27 2.86 -8.49
C ILE A 266 -22.21 3.76 -7.84
N LYS A 267 -22.06 3.62 -6.51
CA LYS A 267 -21.22 4.41 -5.60
C LYS A 267 -19.70 4.13 -5.75
N PRO A 268 -18.83 5.11 -5.39
CA PRO A 268 -17.38 4.93 -5.40
C PRO A 268 -16.86 3.96 -4.34
N ILE A 269 -15.68 3.40 -4.62
CA ILE A 269 -14.93 2.46 -3.76
C ILE A 269 -14.27 3.22 -2.62
N ASP A 270 -14.48 2.72 -1.40
CA ASP A 270 -13.94 3.27 -0.15
C ASP A 270 -12.48 2.82 0.03
N VAL A 271 -11.54 3.76 -0.12
CA VAL A 271 -10.15 3.56 0.29
C VAL A 271 -10.15 3.70 1.81
N SER A 272 -9.71 2.67 2.55
CA SER A 272 -9.78 2.67 4.01
C SER A 272 -9.06 3.89 4.59
N ALA A 273 -9.84 4.89 5.00
CA ALA A 273 -9.33 6.07 5.68
C ALA A 273 -8.70 5.65 7.02
N GLU A 274 -7.65 6.36 7.43
CA GLU A 274 -7.14 6.30 8.80
C GLU A 274 -8.30 6.58 9.77
N LYS A 275 -8.44 5.77 10.81
CA LYS A 275 -9.58 5.83 11.75
C LYS A 275 -9.21 6.44 13.09
N ASP A 276 -7.92 6.64 13.33
CA ASP A 276 -7.44 7.31 14.52
C ASP A 276 -7.67 8.83 14.42
N ALA A 277 -8.56 9.35 15.28
CA ALA A 277 -8.91 10.76 15.32
C ALA A 277 -7.71 11.69 15.58
N ALA A 278 -6.72 11.25 16.37
CA ALA A 278 -5.53 12.05 16.66
C ALA A 278 -4.59 12.15 15.46
N VAL A 279 -4.55 11.10 14.63
CA VAL A 279 -3.77 11.11 13.38
C VAL A 279 -4.46 11.98 12.33
N ILE A 280 -5.78 11.89 12.22
CA ILE A 280 -6.57 12.74 11.30
C ILE A 280 -6.39 14.22 11.62
N ASP A 281 -6.49 14.61 12.89
CA ASP A 281 -6.36 16.00 13.31
C ASP A 281 -4.97 16.57 12.98
N ARG A 282 -3.91 15.79 13.27
CA ARG A 282 -2.53 16.15 12.90
C ARG A 282 -2.37 16.33 11.39
N LEU A 283 -2.87 15.39 10.60
CA LEU A 283 -2.77 15.44 9.13
C LEU A 283 -3.54 16.62 8.55
N ASN A 284 -4.68 17.00 9.14
CA ASN A 284 -5.43 18.18 8.72
C ASN A 284 -4.67 19.47 9.00
N VAL A 285 -4.04 19.60 10.18
CA VAL A 285 -3.20 20.77 10.51
C VAL A 285 -1.98 20.85 9.59
N GLU A 286 -1.33 19.72 9.31
CA GLU A 286 -0.22 19.65 8.34
C GLU A 286 -0.68 20.06 6.93
N LEU A 287 -1.85 19.60 6.49
CA LEU A 287 -2.44 19.95 5.20
C LEU A 287 -2.80 21.44 5.12
N GLU A 288 -3.43 22.00 6.14
CA GLU A 288 -3.76 23.43 6.20
C GLU A 288 -2.50 24.30 6.14
N THR A 289 -1.48 23.93 6.92
CA THR A 289 -0.19 24.62 6.93
C THR A 289 0.46 24.57 5.55
N HIS A 290 0.47 23.39 4.92
CA HIS A 290 1.01 23.21 3.57
C HIS A 290 0.28 24.07 2.52
N GLN A 291 -1.05 24.13 2.57
CA GLN A 291 -1.86 24.94 1.66
C GLN A 291 -1.62 26.44 1.85
N ILE A 292 -1.50 26.90 3.10
CA ILE A 292 -1.20 28.30 3.41
C ILE A 292 0.17 28.69 2.83
N ASP A 293 1.19 27.85 3.03
CA ASP A 293 2.52 28.15 2.54
C ASP A 293 2.60 28.07 1.00
N ALA A 294 1.90 27.11 0.38
CA ALA A 294 1.78 27.03 -1.07
C ALA A 294 1.15 28.30 -1.67
N LYS A 295 0.09 28.81 -1.04
CA LYS A 295 -0.57 30.05 -1.46
C LYS A 295 0.35 31.27 -1.35
N LYS A 296 1.11 31.39 -0.25
CA LYS A 296 2.09 32.48 -0.10
C LYS A 296 3.13 32.46 -1.22
N MET A 297 3.62 31.28 -1.61
CA MET A 297 4.58 31.13 -2.71
C MET A 297 3.98 31.48 -4.06
N GLU A 298 2.72 31.12 -4.31
CA GLU A 298 2.01 31.52 -5.53
C GLU A 298 1.83 33.04 -5.60
N ASP A 299 1.45 33.68 -4.50
CA ASP A 299 1.28 35.13 -4.42
C ASP A 299 2.61 35.86 -4.60
N ASP A 300 3.70 35.31 -4.05
CA ASP A 300 5.06 35.84 -4.23
C ASP A 300 5.54 35.73 -5.69
N LEU A 301 5.24 34.61 -6.36
CA LEU A 301 5.53 34.44 -7.78
C LEU A 301 4.78 35.47 -8.63
N LYS A 302 3.46 35.65 -8.40
CA LYS A 302 2.65 36.65 -9.11
C LYS A 302 3.21 38.06 -8.93
N LYS A 303 3.54 38.44 -7.69
CA LYS A 303 4.15 39.74 -7.38
C LYS A 303 5.47 39.95 -8.10
N SER A 304 6.32 38.93 -8.15
CA SER A 304 7.61 39.03 -8.84
C SER A 304 7.45 39.20 -10.35
N ILE A 305 6.48 38.50 -10.96
CA ILE A 305 6.14 38.67 -12.38
C ILE A 305 5.59 40.07 -12.65
N GLU A 306 4.69 40.58 -11.82
CA GLU A 306 4.14 41.94 -11.95
C GLU A 306 5.23 43.01 -11.81
N GLN A 307 6.11 42.87 -10.81
CA GLN A 307 7.25 43.75 -10.62
C GLN A 307 8.20 43.74 -11.82
N ALA A 308 8.48 42.56 -12.39
CA ALA A 308 9.32 42.42 -13.56
C ALA A 308 8.72 43.12 -14.80
N LYS A 309 7.42 42.94 -15.04
CA LYS A 309 6.72 43.60 -16.14
C LYS A 309 6.70 45.13 -16.01
N ASN A 310 6.60 45.64 -14.77
CA ASN A 310 6.52 47.09 -14.53
C ASN A 310 7.88 47.79 -14.57
N SER A 311 8.94 47.13 -14.10
CA SER A 311 10.28 47.74 -14.01
C SER A 311 11.13 47.53 -15.26
N GLY A 312 10.97 46.39 -15.95
CA GLY A 312 11.85 45.96 -17.05
C GLY A 312 13.25 45.50 -16.59
N ASP A 313 13.61 45.75 -15.34
CA ASP A 313 14.93 45.44 -14.76
C ASP A 313 15.07 44.00 -14.26
N TYR A 314 13.97 43.25 -14.19
CA TYR A 314 13.95 41.88 -13.65
C TYR A 314 13.48 40.88 -14.69
N ASP A 315 14.22 39.78 -14.84
CA ASP A 315 13.73 38.54 -15.43
C ASP A 315 13.14 37.62 -14.35
N VAL A 316 12.08 36.90 -14.69
CA VAL A 316 11.48 35.88 -13.82
C VAL A 316 11.36 34.57 -14.56
N PHE A 317 12.13 33.56 -14.16
CA PHE A 317 12.08 32.23 -14.76
C PHE A 317 11.55 31.20 -13.78
N ILE A 318 10.61 30.38 -14.23
CA ILE A 318 10.13 29.21 -13.50
C ILE A 318 10.62 27.97 -14.25
N PHE A 319 11.31 27.06 -13.59
CA PHE A 319 11.73 25.82 -14.22
C PHE A 319 11.36 24.58 -13.43
N ASP A 320 11.04 23.52 -14.15
CA ASP A 320 10.63 22.24 -13.62
C ASP A 320 11.02 21.12 -14.58
N LEU A 321 11.24 19.91 -14.05
CA LEU A 321 11.55 18.73 -14.85
C LEU A 321 10.37 17.78 -14.83
N GLN A 322 9.82 17.48 -16.01
CA GLN A 322 8.71 16.55 -16.12
C GLN A 322 9.10 15.15 -15.65
N GLN A 323 8.11 14.39 -15.16
CA GLN A 323 8.28 12.95 -14.98
C GLN A 323 8.77 12.31 -16.28
N ALA A 324 9.78 11.44 -16.17
CA ALA A 324 10.39 10.79 -17.33
C ALA A 324 9.33 10.07 -18.18
N LEU A 325 9.36 10.35 -19.47
CA LEU A 325 8.46 9.81 -20.48
C LEU A 325 8.99 8.44 -20.92
N LEU A 326 8.20 7.40 -20.69
CA LEU A 326 8.57 6.03 -21.03
C LEU A 326 8.24 5.73 -22.49
N THR A 327 9.19 5.13 -23.21
CA THR A 327 9.04 4.76 -24.61
C THR A 327 9.55 3.35 -24.87
N PRO A 328 8.81 2.49 -25.58
CA PRO A 328 7.49 2.74 -26.15
C PRO A 328 6.36 2.73 -25.11
N THR A 329 5.31 3.53 -25.33
CA THR A 329 4.01 3.38 -24.66
C THR A 329 3.21 2.30 -25.36
N LEU A 330 3.47 1.05 -24.97
CA LEU A 330 2.71 -0.11 -25.43
C LEU A 330 1.71 -0.52 -24.35
N THR A 331 0.53 -0.95 -24.78
CA THR A 331 -0.53 -1.53 -23.93
C THR A 331 -0.33 -3.03 -23.67
N VAL A 332 0.69 -3.66 -24.28
CA VAL A 332 0.95 -5.09 -24.07
C VAL A 332 1.68 -5.35 -22.76
N SER A 333 1.22 -6.35 -22.01
CA SER A 333 1.77 -6.71 -20.69
C SER A 333 3.28 -7.02 -20.68
N GLU A 334 3.84 -7.52 -21.78
CA GLU A 334 5.28 -7.80 -21.91
C GLU A 334 6.13 -6.53 -21.88
N ALA A 335 5.58 -5.42 -22.39
CA ALA A 335 6.26 -4.13 -22.37
C ALA A 335 6.38 -3.56 -20.95
N PHE A 336 5.52 -3.97 -20.01
CA PHE A 336 5.64 -3.59 -18.60
C PHE A 336 6.92 -4.12 -17.96
N TYR A 337 7.37 -5.31 -18.37
CA TYR A 337 8.57 -5.96 -17.83
C TYR A 337 9.84 -5.63 -18.61
N SER A 338 9.71 -4.94 -19.74
CA SER A 338 10.85 -4.52 -20.56
C SER A 338 11.41 -3.20 -20.07
N ARG A 339 12.74 -3.02 -20.17
CA ARG A 339 13.36 -1.72 -19.95
C ARG A 339 12.91 -0.80 -21.08
N LYS A 340 12.15 0.24 -20.73
CA LYS A 340 11.71 1.29 -21.66
C LYS A 340 12.78 2.36 -21.76
N ALA A 341 12.98 2.90 -22.96
CA ALA A 341 13.77 4.09 -23.17
C ALA A 341 13.13 5.26 -22.44
N LEU A 342 13.96 6.11 -21.83
CA LEU A 342 13.51 7.30 -21.11
C LEU A 342 13.72 8.53 -21.98
N ALA A 343 12.67 9.32 -22.14
CA ALA A 343 12.76 10.70 -22.62
C ALA A 343 12.53 11.65 -21.45
N TYR A 344 13.34 12.70 -21.39
CA TYR A 344 13.31 13.72 -20.36
C TYR A 344 12.91 15.05 -20.99
N ASN A 345 12.14 15.84 -20.25
CA ASN A 345 11.63 17.12 -20.70
C ASN A 345 11.78 18.15 -19.57
N PHE A 346 12.66 19.12 -19.76
CA PHE A 346 12.90 20.22 -18.83
C PHE A 346 12.25 21.49 -19.36
N GLY A 347 11.35 22.07 -18.58
CA GLY A 347 10.59 23.25 -18.97
C GLY A 347 11.16 24.50 -18.30
N ILE A 348 11.33 25.58 -19.05
CA ILE A 348 11.60 26.93 -18.54
C ILE A 348 10.49 27.86 -19.01
N HIS A 349 9.71 28.37 -18.08
CA HIS A 349 8.67 29.37 -18.31
C HIS A 349 9.24 30.76 -18.04
N ASP A 350 9.20 31.63 -19.04
CA ASP A 350 9.49 33.06 -18.92
C ASP A 350 8.26 33.82 -18.43
N GLY A 351 8.29 34.26 -17.17
CA GLY A 351 7.18 34.98 -16.55
C GLY A 351 6.87 36.34 -17.19
N ILE A 352 7.81 36.94 -17.92
CA ILE A 352 7.60 38.21 -18.63
C ILE A 352 6.86 37.93 -19.94
N THR A 353 7.48 37.14 -20.81
CA THR A 353 6.97 36.90 -22.17
C THR A 353 5.80 35.92 -22.19
N GLY A 354 5.64 35.13 -21.13
CA GLY A 354 4.67 34.04 -21.05
C GLY A 354 5.05 32.81 -21.89
N LYS A 355 6.24 32.81 -22.52
CA LYS A 355 6.72 31.69 -23.34
C LYS A 355 7.27 30.58 -22.47
N VAL A 356 7.13 29.34 -22.95
CA VAL A 356 7.61 28.14 -22.27
C VAL A 356 8.54 27.36 -23.18
N TYR A 357 9.77 27.18 -22.75
CA TYR A 357 10.85 26.49 -23.46
C TYR A 357 11.00 25.06 -22.96
N MET A 358 10.83 24.08 -23.84
CA MET A 358 10.90 22.65 -23.53
C MET A 358 12.20 22.04 -24.07
N PHE A 359 13.11 21.67 -23.17
CA PHE A 359 14.39 21.04 -23.47
C PHE A 359 14.27 19.52 -23.38
N LEU A 360 14.52 18.85 -24.50
CA LEU A 360 14.24 17.43 -24.67
C LEU A 360 15.50 16.64 -24.94
N TRP A 361 15.70 15.56 -24.18
CA TRP A 361 16.75 14.58 -24.40
C TRP A 361 16.28 13.18 -24.02
N THR A 362 17.06 12.17 -24.40
CA THR A 362 16.76 10.77 -24.09
C THR A 362 17.88 10.19 -23.23
N ASP A 363 17.74 8.96 -22.79
CA ASP A 363 18.78 8.22 -22.05
C ASP A 363 20.08 7.97 -22.85
N ASN A 364 20.14 8.38 -24.12
CA ASN A 364 21.38 8.51 -24.87
C ASN A 364 22.31 9.64 -24.36
N VAL A 365 21.75 10.60 -23.63
CA VAL A 365 22.46 11.62 -22.85
C VAL A 365 22.53 11.13 -21.40
N PRO A 366 23.69 11.21 -20.74
CA PRO A 366 23.84 10.68 -19.39
C PRO A 366 22.99 11.49 -18.40
N GLY A 367 22.00 10.86 -17.79
CA GLY A 367 21.35 11.38 -16.59
C GLY A 367 20.25 12.44 -16.79
N ARG A 368 19.90 13.06 -15.66
CA ARG A 368 18.91 14.13 -15.50
C ARG A 368 19.19 14.96 -14.24
N GLY A 369 20.46 15.01 -13.84
CA GLY A 369 20.95 15.71 -12.66
C GLY A 369 21.31 17.16 -12.99
N SER A 370 22.03 17.79 -12.07
CA SER A 370 22.38 19.20 -12.15
C SER A 370 23.18 19.61 -13.40
N ASP A 371 23.92 18.70 -14.00
CA ASP A 371 24.76 18.98 -15.18
C ASP A 371 23.87 19.17 -16.43
N GLU A 372 22.91 18.27 -16.64
CA GLU A 372 21.91 18.39 -17.72
C GLU A 372 21.04 19.62 -17.54
N ILE A 373 20.55 19.85 -16.31
CA ILE A 373 19.71 21.01 -15.98
C ILE A 373 20.47 22.32 -16.21
N GLY A 374 21.70 22.40 -15.69
CA GLY A 374 22.58 23.54 -15.85
C GLY A 374 22.88 23.85 -17.32
N SER A 375 23.13 22.82 -18.12
CA SER A 375 23.36 22.95 -19.56
C SER A 375 22.12 23.53 -20.27
N CYS A 376 20.92 23.03 -19.95
CA CYS A 376 19.67 23.55 -20.51
C CYS A 376 19.45 25.03 -20.16
N ILE A 377 19.68 25.41 -18.90
CA ILE A 377 19.63 26.80 -18.44
C ILE A 377 20.62 27.66 -19.23
N TRP A 378 21.87 27.21 -19.38
CA TRP A 378 22.90 27.95 -20.09
C TRP A 378 22.53 28.19 -21.56
N LYS A 379 22.01 27.15 -22.24
CA LYS A 379 21.49 27.26 -23.61
C LYS A 379 20.31 28.22 -23.68
N TYR A 380 19.40 28.16 -22.70
CA TYR A 380 18.28 29.08 -22.63
C TYR A 380 18.73 30.54 -22.52
N ILE A 381 19.66 30.86 -21.62
CA ILE A 381 20.21 32.22 -21.47
C ILE A 381 20.82 32.71 -22.80
N LYS A 382 21.56 31.86 -23.52
CA LYS A 382 22.11 32.19 -24.85
C LYS A 382 21.04 32.47 -25.91
N ILE A 383 19.92 31.74 -25.87
CA ILE A 383 18.79 31.93 -26.78
C ILE A 383 18.04 33.22 -26.42
N ARG A 384 17.70 33.38 -25.13
CA ARG A 384 16.87 34.45 -24.59
C ARG A 384 17.56 35.81 -24.60
N LYS A 385 18.91 35.84 -24.55
CA LYS A 385 19.77 37.04 -24.53
C LYS A 385 19.19 38.12 -23.61
N PRO A 386 19.11 37.85 -22.31
CA PRO A 386 18.49 38.77 -21.37
C PRO A 386 19.22 40.12 -21.34
N THR A 387 18.45 41.19 -21.16
CA THR A 387 18.95 42.57 -20.99
C THR A 387 18.63 43.13 -19.61
N SER A 388 17.83 42.41 -18.82
CA SER A 388 17.44 42.79 -17.46
C SER A 388 18.61 42.63 -16.50
N LYS A 389 18.66 43.47 -15.47
CA LYS A 389 19.76 43.51 -14.50
C LYS A 389 19.66 42.41 -13.45
N HIS A 390 18.46 41.98 -13.11
CA HIS A 390 18.22 41.07 -12.01
C HIS A 390 17.45 39.84 -12.49
N LEU A 391 17.75 38.68 -11.92
CA LEU A 391 17.05 37.44 -12.22
C LEU A 391 16.41 36.85 -10.97
N VAL A 392 15.12 36.57 -11.01
CA VAL A 392 14.40 35.80 -9.99
C VAL A 392 14.00 34.45 -10.56
N ILE A 393 14.32 33.39 -9.83
CA ILE A 393 14.15 32.02 -10.27
C ILE A 393 13.23 31.28 -9.31
N TYR A 394 12.29 30.50 -9.86
CA TYR A 394 11.46 29.57 -9.10
C TYR A 394 11.68 28.14 -9.61
N SER A 395 11.96 27.22 -8.70
CA SER A 395 12.11 25.80 -9.04
C SER A 395 11.67 24.88 -7.91
N ASP A 396 11.52 23.59 -8.18
CA ASP A 396 11.38 22.61 -7.11
C ASP A 396 12.63 22.58 -6.19
N ASN A 397 12.48 21.95 -5.02
CA ASN A 397 13.52 21.84 -4.00
C ASN A 397 14.38 20.56 -4.19
N CYS A 398 14.51 20.04 -5.41
CA CYS A 398 15.24 18.79 -5.67
C CYS A 398 16.76 19.00 -5.50
N GLY A 399 17.36 18.39 -4.47
CA GLY A 399 18.79 18.51 -4.18
C GLY A 399 19.70 18.09 -5.34
N GLY A 400 19.42 16.94 -5.95
CA GLY A 400 20.23 16.41 -7.06
C GLY A 400 20.13 17.18 -8.38
N GLN A 401 19.15 18.08 -8.51
CA GLN A 401 18.85 18.79 -9.76
C GLN A 401 19.01 20.30 -9.60
N ASN A 402 18.30 20.88 -8.65
CA ASN A 402 18.10 22.32 -8.54
C ASN A 402 18.76 22.94 -7.29
N LYS A 403 18.85 22.18 -6.18
CA LYS A 403 19.44 22.67 -4.91
C LYS A 403 20.81 22.05 -4.64
N ASN A 404 21.77 22.38 -5.49
CA ASN A 404 23.16 21.90 -5.42
C ASN A 404 24.15 23.00 -5.81
N TRP A 405 25.43 22.66 -5.63
CA TRP A 405 26.55 23.53 -5.96
C TRP A 405 26.72 23.83 -7.44
N ASN A 406 26.33 22.92 -8.33
CA ASN A 406 26.53 23.11 -9.77
C ASN A 406 25.65 24.24 -10.29
N LEU A 407 24.37 24.29 -9.90
CA LEU A 407 23.52 25.44 -10.23
C LEU A 407 23.99 26.74 -9.59
N MET A 408 24.46 26.70 -8.34
CA MET A 408 25.02 27.90 -7.70
C MET A 408 26.27 28.42 -8.44
N ALA A 409 27.11 27.52 -8.97
CA ALA A 409 28.27 27.89 -9.78
C ALA A 409 27.85 28.57 -11.09
N ILE A 410 26.80 28.07 -11.75
CA ILE A 410 26.22 28.70 -12.95
C ILE A 410 25.70 30.11 -12.64
N TRP A 411 24.95 30.28 -11.56
CA TRP A 411 24.46 31.61 -11.13
C TRP A 411 25.61 32.57 -10.86
N ARG A 412 26.65 32.11 -10.14
CA ARG A 412 27.84 32.90 -9.91
C ARG A 412 28.52 33.30 -11.23
N GLN A 413 28.62 32.38 -12.18
CA GLN A 413 29.26 32.67 -13.46
C GLN A 413 28.48 33.72 -14.26
N LEU A 414 27.14 33.62 -14.33
CA LEU A 414 26.32 34.63 -15.01
C LEU A 414 26.48 36.04 -14.40
N VAL A 415 26.71 36.13 -13.09
CA VAL A 415 27.01 37.41 -12.44
C VAL A 415 28.41 37.92 -12.78
N LEU A 416 29.41 37.04 -12.79
CA LEU A 416 30.79 37.40 -13.14
C LEU A 416 30.94 37.80 -14.62
N ASP A 417 30.17 37.17 -15.50
CA ASP A 417 30.13 37.49 -16.92
C ASP A 417 29.35 38.79 -17.21
N GLY A 418 28.76 39.41 -16.17
CA GLY A 418 27.97 40.64 -16.29
C GLY A 418 26.61 40.45 -16.96
N VAL A 419 26.12 39.21 -17.08
CA VAL A 419 24.79 38.92 -17.65
C VAL A 419 23.69 39.43 -16.72
N TYR A 420 23.89 39.27 -15.41
CA TYR A 420 23.02 39.80 -14.36
C TYR A 420 23.84 40.44 -13.24
N GLU A 421 23.35 41.52 -12.65
CA GLU A 421 23.93 42.13 -11.45
C GLU A 421 23.60 41.32 -10.18
N SER A 422 22.43 40.67 -10.15
CA SER A 422 22.02 39.81 -9.03
C SER A 422 21.07 38.70 -9.48
N ILE A 423 21.15 37.56 -8.78
CA ILE A 423 20.30 36.39 -9.01
C ILE A 423 19.71 35.92 -7.68
N GLU A 424 18.39 35.77 -7.63
CA GLU A 424 17.65 35.23 -6.49
C GLU A 424 16.97 33.91 -6.89
N HIS A 425 17.33 32.81 -6.21
CA HIS A 425 16.74 31.49 -6.48
C HIS A 425 15.83 31.06 -5.32
N ARG A 426 14.53 30.99 -5.60
CA ARG A 426 13.45 30.63 -4.68
C ARG A 426 12.98 29.19 -4.95
N PHE A 427 12.84 28.40 -3.89
CA PHE A 427 12.44 26.99 -3.98
C PHE A 427 10.97 26.83 -3.64
N LEU A 428 10.22 26.21 -4.54
CA LEU A 428 8.81 25.88 -4.42
C LEU A 428 8.58 24.77 -3.41
N ILE A 429 7.41 24.80 -2.78
CA ILE A 429 6.96 23.77 -1.85
C ILE A 429 6.67 22.49 -2.64
N PRO A 430 7.14 21.32 -2.18
CA PRO A 430 6.91 20.05 -2.87
C PRO A 430 5.43 19.81 -3.16
N GLY A 431 5.10 19.33 -4.37
CA GLY A 431 3.73 18.99 -4.77
C GLY A 431 2.93 20.12 -5.43
N HIS A 432 3.45 21.35 -5.47
CA HIS A 432 2.77 22.51 -6.06
C HIS A 432 3.42 23.06 -7.32
N THR A 433 4.30 22.29 -7.97
CA THR A 433 5.14 22.72 -9.11
C THR A 433 4.44 22.71 -10.49
N HIS A 434 3.22 22.18 -10.61
CA HIS A 434 2.68 21.77 -11.92
C HIS A 434 1.70 22.77 -12.55
N ARG A 435 2.19 23.62 -13.47
CA ARG A 435 1.31 24.37 -14.40
C ARG A 435 1.42 23.89 -15.84
N ASP A 436 2.62 23.85 -16.40
CA ASP A 436 2.78 23.67 -17.86
C ASP A 436 2.74 22.20 -18.31
N PHE A 437 3.23 21.25 -17.49
CA PHE A 437 3.26 19.83 -17.84
C PHE A 437 1.89 19.14 -17.78
N ALA A 438 0.93 19.67 -17.02
CA ALA A 438 -0.41 19.08 -16.91
C ALA A 438 -1.14 19.05 -18.26
N LEU A 439 -0.87 20.01 -19.14
CA LEU A 439 -1.42 20.05 -20.50
C LEU A 439 -0.78 18.99 -21.41
N ILE A 440 0.51 18.73 -21.22
CA ILE A 440 1.26 17.68 -21.92
C ILE A 440 0.74 16.30 -21.48
N GLU A 441 0.53 16.09 -20.19
CA GLU A 441 0.00 14.81 -19.65
C GLU A 441 -1.42 14.51 -20.15
N LYS A 442 -2.29 15.52 -20.20
CA LYS A 442 -3.64 15.36 -20.77
C LYS A 442 -3.59 14.92 -22.24
N GLN A 443 -2.66 15.46 -23.02
CA GLN A 443 -2.50 15.11 -24.44
C GLN A 443 -1.83 13.74 -24.63
N LYS A 444 -0.86 13.39 -23.78
CA LYS A 444 -0.27 12.04 -23.72
C LYS A 444 -1.34 10.96 -23.57
N ASN A 445 -2.36 11.20 -22.75
CA ASN A 445 -3.47 10.24 -22.55
C ASN A 445 -4.38 10.10 -23.78
N ARG A 446 -4.32 11.02 -24.75
CA ARG A 446 -5.09 10.95 -26.00
C ARG A 446 -4.34 10.26 -27.13
N ILE A 447 -3.01 10.28 -27.10
CA ILE A 447 -2.17 9.64 -28.12
C ILE A 447 -1.94 8.19 -27.71
N ALA A 448 -2.44 7.26 -28.54
CA ALA A 448 -2.54 5.85 -28.17
C ALA A 448 -1.19 5.14 -28.08
N GLN A 449 -0.20 5.48 -28.93
CA GLN A 449 1.05 4.72 -29.02
C GLN A 449 2.24 5.64 -29.41
N VAL A 450 3.25 5.71 -28.55
CA VAL A 450 4.55 6.33 -28.83
C VAL A 450 5.56 5.17 -28.94
N TYR A 451 6.23 5.04 -30.08
CA TYR A 451 7.09 3.87 -30.36
C TYR A 451 8.59 4.16 -30.18
N SER A 452 9.02 5.37 -30.51
CA SER A 452 10.40 5.83 -30.34
C SER A 452 10.42 7.17 -29.59
N PRO A 453 11.51 7.50 -28.87
CA PRO A 453 11.62 8.78 -28.17
C PRO A 453 11.42 9.99 -29.08
N GLU A 454 11.77 9.86 -30.35
CA GLU A 454 11.58 10.85 -31.40
C GLU A 454 10.11 11.24 -31.59
N HIS A 455 9.19 10.28 -31.46
CA HIS A 455 7.76 10.52 -31.59
C HIS A 455 7.21 11.47 -30.51
N TRP A 456 7.92 11.76 -29.43
CA TRP A 456 7.47 12.77 -28.47
C TRP A 456 7.45 14.17 -29.08
N TYR A 457 8.33 14.46 -30.05
CA TYR A 457 8.58 15.81 -30.54
C TYR A 457 8.67 15.97 -32.06
N GLU A 458 8.60 14.88 -32.83
CA GLU A 458 8.65 14.97 -34.29
C GLU A 458 7.30 15.31 -34.93
N ARG A 459 7.36 16.22 -35.91
CA ARG A 459 6.22 16.69 -36.70
C ARG A 459 5.53 15.56 -37.46
N GLU A 460 6.34 14.66 -38.02
CA GLU A 460 5.88 13.56 -38.88
C GLU A 460 5.01 12.55 -38.14
N TYR A 461 5.13 12.49 -36.81
CA TYR A 461 4.45 11.50 -35.95
C TYR A 461 3.37 12.12 -35.07
N GLU A 462 2.95 13.36 -35.34
CA GLU A 462 1.96 14.10 -34.52
C GLU A 462 2.25 14.04 -33.01
N GLY A 463 3.53 14.17 -32.64
CA GLY A 463 3.99 13.96 -31.26
C GLY A 463 3.29 14.84 -30.22
N VAL A 464 3.12 14.32 -28.99
CA VAL A 464 2.43 15.01 -27.88
C VAL A 464 2.97 16.42 -27.63
N LEU A 465 4.31 16.58 -27.67
CA LEU A 465 4.96 17.87 -27.42
C LEU A 465 4.99 18.75 -28.67
N TYR A 466 5.02 18.15 -29.87
CA TYR A 466 4.98 18.88 -31.13
C TYR A 466 3.62 19.52 -31.39
N VAL A 467 2.53 18.78 -31.18
CA VAL A 467 1.16 19.27 -31.36
C VAL A 467 0.90 20.53 -30.51
N ARG A 468 1.50 20.62 -29.32
CA ARG A 468 1.39 21.81 -28.46
C ARG A 468 2.20 23.02 -28.92
N GLN A 469 3.24 22.83 -29.72
CA GLN A 469 4.01 23.93 -30.31
C GLN A 469 3.26 24.58 -31.48
N ASN A 470 2.46 23.81 -32.22
CA ASN A 470 1.68 24.31 -33.36
C ASN A 470 0.30 24.85 -33.00
N SER A 471 -0.28 24.47 -31.85
CA SER A 471 -1.39 25.25 -31.30
C SER A 471 -0.87 26.65 -30.99
N ASP A 472 -1.66 27.72 -31.19
CA ASP A 472 -1.32 29.14 -30.91
C ASP A 472 -0.92 29.45 -29.44
N GLY A 473 -0.54 28.44 -28.66
CA GLY A 473 -0.06 28.51 -27.30
C GLY A 473 1.44 28.85 -27.19
N PRO A 474 1.91 29.04 -25.95
CA PRO A 474 3.20 29.69 -25.67
C PRO A 474 4.45 28.81 -25.79
N TYR A 475 4.40 27.64 -26.44
CA TYR A 475 5.44 26.61 -26.31
C TYR A 475 6.50 26.65 -27.42
N GLU A 476 7.78 26.74 -27.04
CA GLU A 476 8.95 26.59 -27.93
C GLU A 476 9.76 25.35 -27.50
N SER A 477 10.17 24.48 -28.43
CA SER A 477 11.00 23.31 -28.09
C SER A 477 12.44 23.45 -28.55
N VAL A 478 13.36 22.92 -27.73
CA VAL A 478 14.79 22.93 -28.00
C VAL A 478 15.31 21.52 -27.81
N LYS A 479 15.68 20.86 -28.92
CA LYS A 479 16.32 19.54 -28.87
C LYS A 479 17.73 19.66 -28.30
N ILE A 480 18.08 18.71 -27.42
CA ILE A 480 19.41 18.58 -26.84
C ILE A 480 20.10 17.35 -27.46
N GLU A 481 21.30 17.55 -27.98
CA GLU A 481 22.13 16.48 -28.59
C GLU A 481 23.12 15.90 -27.59
N LYS A 482 23.67 14.72 -27.87
CA LYS A 482 24.61 14.03 -26.97
C LYS A 482 25.92 14.80 -26.71
N SER A 483 26.36 15.60 -27.68
CA SER A 483 27.53 16.48 -27.56
C SER A 483 27.33 17.66 -26.59
N PHE A 484 26.09 17.88 -26.13
CA PHE A 484 25.70 19.04 -25.34
C PHE A 484 26.14 18.97 -23.87
N VAL A 485 26.03 17.79 -23.24
CA VAL A 485 26.42 17.59 -21.83
C VAL A 485 27.94 17.50 -21.67
N THR A 486 28.65 17.30 -22.78
CA THR A 486 30.12 17.31 -22.83
C THR A 486 30.73 18.69 -23.11
N ASP A 487 29.96 19.78 -23.02
CA ASP A 487 30.55 21.12 -23.12
C ASP A 487 31.49 21.32 -21.93
N SER A 488 32.77 21.05 -22.17
CA SER A 488 33.88 21.15 -21.22
C SER A 488 33.94 22.51 -20.53
N SER A 489 33.25 23.54 -21.03
CA SER A 489 33.09 24.82 -20.33
C SER A 489 32.32 24.70 -19.01
N ILE A 490 31.26 23.87 -18.93
CA ILE A 490 30.50 23.65 -17.68
C ILE A 490 31.30 22.78 -16.72
N GLU A 491 31.96 21.73 -17.22
CA GLU A 491 32.87 20.90 -16.40
C GLU A 491 34.05 21.73 -15.88
N ASN A 492 34.64 22.62 -16.68
CA ASN A 492 35.74 23.50 -16.28
C ASN A 492 35.30 24.64 -15.33
N MET A 493 34.07 25.15 -15.45
CA MET A 493 33.48 26.09 -14.49
C MET A 493 33.15 25.40 -13.16
N ALA A 494 32.71 24.14 -13.20
CA ALA A 494 32.48 23.28 -12.03
C ALA A 494 33.76 22.58 -11.52
N ALA A 495 34.90 22.70 -12.21
CA ALA A 495 36.13 21.90 -12.01
C ALA A 495 36.89 22.16 -10.70
N LYS A 496 36.32 22.90 -9.74
CA LYS A 496 36.60 22.61 -8.33
C LYS A 496 35.51 21.71 -7.79
N LYS A 497 35.44 20.47 -8.31
CA LYS A 497 34.59 19.40 -7.78
C LYS A 497 34.85 19.28 -6.27
N TYR A 498 33.94 19.82 -5.46
CA TYR A 498 33.97 19.62 -4.02
C TYR A 498 33.68 18.13 -3.80
N LYS A 499 34.68 17.34 -3.40
CA LYS A 499 34.58 15.87 -3.23
C LYS A 499 33.72 15.43 -2.04
N GLY A 500 32.89 16.32 -1.48
CA GLY A 500 31.98 16.05 -0.36
C GLY A 500 30.52 15.99 -0.79
N ASP A 501 29.61 15.79 0.17
CA ASP A 501 28.16 15.74 -0.07
C ASP A 501 27.67 16.97 -0.88
N ILE A 502 26.85 16.72 -1.91
CA ILE A 502 26.42 17.71 -2.93
C ILE A 502 25.33 18.66 -2.39
N SER A 503 24.78 18.34 -1.21
CA SER A 503 23.74 19.12 -0.54
C SER A 503 24.23 20.51 -0.05
N LEU A 504 23.39 21.54 -0.25
CA LEU A 504 23.60 22.90 0.29
C LEU A 504 23.29 22.93 1.79
N THR A 505 24.28 22.64 2.63
CA THR A 505 24.17 22.75 4.11
C THR A 505 24.49 24.17 4.60
N ARG A 506 24.05 24.52 5.82
CA ARG A 506 24.29 25.84 6.42
C ARG A 506 25.77 26.22 6.49
N SER A 507 26.63 25.29 6.92
CA SER A 507 28.08 25.47 7.00
C SER A 507 28.71 25.84 5.64
N LYS A 508 28.11 25.36 4.55
CA LYS A 508 28.60 25.53 3.18
C LYS A 508 28.16 26.84 2.54
N ILE A 509 27.02 27.40 2.97
CA ILE A 509 26.59 28.77 2.62
C ILE A 509 27.59 29.79 3.14
N ASP A 510 28.20 29.54 4.31
CA ASP A 510 29.24 30.43 4.85
C ASP A 510 30.57 30.34 4.09
N ASP A 511 30.88 29.19 3.46
CA ASP A 511 32.02 29.07 2.56
C ASP A 511 31.79 29.78 1.22
N LEU A 512 30.54 29.82 0.72
CA LEU A 512 30.16 30.66 -0.43
C LEU A 512 30.45 32.14 -0.18
N LYS A 513 30.16 32.65 1.02
CA LYS A 513 30.47 34.04 1.40
C LYS A 513 31.97 34.35 1.36
N LYS A 514 32.82 33.35 1.59
CA LYS A 514 34.29 33.49 1.53
C LYS A 514 34.85 33.40 0.10
N LEU A 515 34.10 32.80 -0.83
CA LEU A 515 34.49 32.59 -2.24
C LEU A 515 34.03 33.72 -3.17
N ILE A 516 33.20 34.65 -2.69
CA ILE A 516 32.94 35.92 -3.37
C ILE A 516 34.21 36.76 -3.19
N PRO A 517 34.93 37.12 -4.26
CA PRO A 517 36.04 38.04 -4.12
C PRO A 517 35.46 39.34 -3.53
N LEU A 518 36.01 39.80 -2.41
CA LEU A 518 35.90 41.20 -2.00
C LEU A 518 36.69 42.02 -3.01
N THR A 519 36.19 42.16 -4.24
CA THR A 519 36.75 43.09 -5.22
C THR A 519 35.96 44.38 -5.12
N HIS A 520 36.70 45.43 -4.78
CA HIS A 520 36.31 46.83 -4.69
C HIS A 520 35.54 47.34 -5.90
#